data_AF-A0A6G8PT13-F1
#
_entry.id   AF-A0A6G8PT13-F1
#
_cell.length_a   1.000
_cell.length_b   1.000
_cell.length_c   1.000
_cell.angle_alpha   90.00
_cell.angle_beta   90.00
_cell.angle_gamma   90.00
#
_symmetry.space_group_name_H-M   'P 1'
#
loop_
_entity.id
_entity.type
_entity.pdbx_description
1 polymer ?
#
loop_
_entity_poly.entity_id
_entity_poly.type
_entity_poly.pdbx_seq_one_letter_code
_entity_poly.pdbx_strand_id
1 'polypeptide(L)'
;MRDGDRMKKLVLLASCLGFFVAILRATSVNTALPAIRADLGGGLSGLQWVLNGYTLVFASLLLTAGALSDRLGARRVLLWGLGLFALASGLSALAPTLAVLIPLQALLGVGGALVVPATLALISAAFREPAERARAVGLWSATAGLGVAMGPLLGGLLAGSLGWRSVFGLNVALVVVVAALAVRFVPRSALVPGRGVDLAGQALGILALGSLTYALIEAGGRGWGGTSVLLAFAVFAVCAPAFVLVERRLERRGASPMLPLGLFGNATFSAGTFAGASLTFSVYGQLFLLSLFFGEVLGYGAVATGLAFLPLAFVTFGASVVSGRLVARLGLRTPLVAGLGLAGVGSLLLVLAGEDVSYAALLPNLLLVGAGGGLILPPATAAVVSSAPVERAGIASAIVNASRQASGVLGVALLGSLVAGEGGAAFAEGLRLAGIICALVLLAGAAVSLLYVRAPRKEAASEEAPARAAP
;
A
#
# COMPACT_ATOMS: atom_id res chain seq x y z
N MET A 1 -28.71 -23.79 6.12
CA MET A 1 -28.35 -22.67 5.20
C MET A 1 -27.98 -21.37 5.95
N ARG A 2 -28.70 -20.93 6.99
CA ARG A 2 -28.42 -19.68 7.74
C ARG A 2 -27.03 -19.60 8.43
N ASP A 3 -26.50 -20.70 8.96
CA ASP A 3 -25.21 -20.68 9.67
C ASP A 3 -23.99 -20.55 8.75
N GLY A 4 -24.05 -21.12 7.55
CA GLY A 4 -22.98 -21.03 6.54
C GLY A 4 -22.78 -19.60 6.04
N ASP A 5 -23.88 -18.90 5.74
CA ASP A 5 -23.85 -17.50 5.31
C ASP A 5 -23.39 -16.55 6.41
N ARG A 6 -23.81 -16.82 7.67
CA ARG A 6 -23.35 -16.03 8.82
C ARG A 6 -21.84 -16.18 9.02
N MET A 7 -21.32 -17.40 8.90
CA MET A 7 -19.89 -17.68 8.99
C MET A 7 -19.10 -16.99 7.87
N LYS A 8 -19.56 -17.05 6.62
CA LYS A 8 -18.94 -16.33 5.48
C LYS A 8 -18.82 -14.83 5.74
N LYS A 9 -19.91 -14.19 6.22
CA LYS A 9 -19.93 -12.76 6.55
C LYS A 9 -18.95 -12.40 7.67
N LEU A 10 -18.82 -13.24 8.69
CA LEU A 10 -17.90 -13.02 9.80
C LEU A 10 -16.44 -13.23 9.40
N VAL A 11 -16.14 -14.21 8.54
CA VAL A 11 -14.82 -14.38 7.94
C VAL A 11 -14.45 -13.16 7.11
N LEU A 12 -15.38 -12.66 6.28
CA LEU A 12 -15.17 -11.44 5.50
C LEU A 12 -14.91 -10.24 6.41
N LEU A 13 -15.70 -10.06 7.48
CA LEU A 13 -15.50 -8.99 8.46
C LEU A 13 -14.13 -9.06 9.12
N ALA A 14 -13.71 -10.25 9.60
CA ALA A 14 -12.39 -10.44 10.20
C ALA A 14 -11.26 -10.15 9.22
N SER A 15 -11.40 -10.61 7.96
CA SER A 15 -10.43 -10.36 6.89
C SER A 15 -10.34 -8.88 6.52
N CYS A 16 -11.48 -8.20 6.40
CA CYS A 16 -11.57 -6.76 6.15
C CYS A 16 -10.94 -5.95 7.29
N LEU A 17 -11.25 -6.27 8.55
CA LEU A 17 -10.66 -5.58 9.71
C LEU A 17 -9.16 -5.85 9.83
N GLY A 18 -8.70 -7.07 9.59
CA GLY A 18 -7.27 -7.40 9.60
C GLY A 18 -6.48 -6.61 8.57
N PHE A 19 -7.01 -6.48 7.35
CA PHE A 19 -6.37 -5.66 6.32
C PHE A 19 -6.45 -4.16 6.63
N PHE A 20 -7.60 -3.69 7.13
CA PHE A 20 -7.78 -2.32 7.58
C PHE A 20 -6.74 -1.93 8.63
N VAL A 21 -6.49 -2.78 9.63
CA VAL A 21 -5.46 -2.54 10.66
C VAL A 21 -4.06 -2.37 10.06
N ALA A 22 -3.67 -3.26 9.13
CA ALA A 22 -2.35 -3.19 8.50
C ALA A 22 -2.15 -1.89 7.70
N ILE A 23 -3.20 -1.42 7.01
CA ILE A 23 -3.16 -0.19 6.23
C ILE A 23 -3.27 1.06 7.12
N LEU A 24 -4.18 1.03 8.10
CA LEU A 24 -4.34 2.10 9.10
C LEU A 24 -3.02 2.34 9.83
N ARG A 25 -2.30 1.28 10.21
CA ARG A 25 -0.96 1.41 10.79
C ARG A 25 -0.02 2.15 9.83
N ALA A 26 0.03 1.77 8.56
CA ALA A 26 0.93 2.37 7.57
C ALA A 26 0.75 3.90 7.46
N THR A 27 -0.47 4.39 7.65
CA THR A 27 -0.81 5.80 7.40
C THR A 27 -0.98 6.64 8.67
N SER A 28 -1.43 6.07 9.79
CA SER A 28 -1.72 6.80 11.03
C SER A 28 -0.51 7.43 11.71
N VAL A 29 0.68 6.85 11.56
CA VAL A 29 1.88 7.40 12.21
C VAL A 29 2.37 8.68 11.53
N ASN A 30 2.00 8.95 10.27
CA ASN A 30 2.42 10.17 9.56
C ASN A 30 2.06 11.44 10.34
N THR A 31 0.82 11.54 10.82
CA THR A 31 0.33 12.70 11.57
C THR A 31 0.87 12.80 12.99
N ALA A 32 1.46 11.70 13.48
CA ALA A 32 2.12 11.64 14.77
C ALA A 32 3.63 11.95 14.67
N LEU A 33 4.22 11.98 13.47
CA LEU A 33 5.66 12.19 13.28
C LEU A 33 6.19 13.47 13.93
N PRO A 34 5.52 14.65 13.81
CA PRO A 34 6.01 15.85 14.48
C PRO A 34 6.07 15.67 16.01
N ALA A 35 5.07 15.01 16.60
CA ALA A 35 5.05 14.71 18.03
C ALA A 35 6.11 13.68 18.43
N ILE A 36 6.37 12.66 17.59
CA ILE A 36 7.45 11.69 17.80
C ILE A 36 8.81 12.40 17.76
N ARG A 37 9.03 13.31 16.81
CA ARG A 37 10.26 14.11 16.71
C ARG A 37 10.46 14.98 17.94
N ALA A 38 9.41 15.64 18.41
CA ALA A 38 9.48 16.50 19.59
C ALA A 38 9.84 15.72 20.86
N ASP A 39 9.33 14.49 21.01
CA ASP A 39 9.51 13.66 22.22
C ASP A 39 10.80 12.81 22.18
N LEU A 40 11.08 12.16 21.05
CA LEU A 40 12.20 11.22 20.90
C LEU A 40 13.41 11.80 20.15
N GLY A 41 13.29 13.03 19.67
CA GLY A 41 14.28 13.66 18.80
C GLY A 41 14.41 12.94 17.46
N GLY A 42 15.63 12.95 16.95
CA GLY A 42 15.97 12.34 15.66
C GLY A 42 15.80 13.30 14.49
N GLY A 43 16.74 13.20 13.55
CA GLY A 43 16.64 13.91 12.29
C GLY A 43 15.61 13.27 11.35
N LEU A 44 15.48 13.87 10.17
CA LEU A 44 14.56 13.42 9.13
C LEU A 44 14.72 11.93 8.76
N SER A 45 15.96 11.43 8.68
CA SER A 45 16.23 10.01 8.45
C SER A 45 15.58 9.11 9.52
N GLY A 46 15.66 9.49 10.80
CA GLY A 46 15.04 8.75 11.90
C GLY A 46 13.53 8.64 11.74
N LEU A 47 12.86 9.74 11.36
CA LEU A 47 11.41 9.75 11.10
C LEU A 47 11.03 8.92 9.87
N GLN A 48 11.83 8.97 8.81
CA GLN A 48 11.65 8.10 7.64
C GLN A 48 11.76 6.64 8.05
N TRP A 49 12.73 6.26 8.87
CA TRP A 49 12.88 4.89 9.38
C TRP A 49 11.74 4.45 10.31
N VAL A 50 11.09 5.35 11.05
CA VAL A 50 9.89 5.02 11.84
C VAL A 50 8.72 4.59 10.94
N LEU A 51 8.56 5.20 9.77
CA LEU A 51 7.55 4.75 8.81
C LEU A 51 8.03 3.55 7.99
N ASN A 52 9.21 3.68 7.40
CA ASN A 52 9.76 2.72 6.47
C ASN A 52 10.18 1.42 7.15
N GLY A 53 10.55 1.41 8.43
CA GLY A 53 10.85 0.16 9.15
C GLY A 53 9.67 -0.82 9.08
N TYR A 54 8.44 -0.31 9.23
CA TYR A 54 7.23 -1.11 9.08
C TYR A 54 6.97 -1.49 7.62
N THR A 55 6.87 -0.50 6.73
CA THR A 55 6.44 -0.72 5.34
C THR A 55 7.46 -1.52 4.53
N LEU A 56 8.77 -1.38 4.81
CA LEU A 56 9.85 -2.13 4.17
C LEU A 56 9.73 -3.62 4.46
N VAL A 57 9.69 -3.98 5.74
CA VAL A 57 9.56 -5.39 6.14
C VAL A 57 8.22 -5.95 5.69
N PHE A 58 7.16 -5.16 5.80
CA PHE A 58 5.84 -5.54 5.31
C PHE A 58 5.86 -5.84 3.81
N ALA A 59 6.45 -4.98 2.99
CA ALA A 59 6.56 -5.15 1.54
C ALA A 59 7.44 -6.35 1.18
N SER A 60 8.61 -6.48 1.83
CA SER A 60 9.57 -7.54 1.53
C SER A 60 9.03 -8.94 1.84
N LEU A 61 8.26 -9.10 2.92
CA LEU A 61 7.78 -10.41 3.37
C LEU A 61 6.38 -10.78 2.87
N LEU A 62 5.70 -9.89 2.14
CA LEU A 62 4.29 -10.09 1.76
C LEU A 62 4.08 -11.34 0.89
N LEU A 63 4.95 -11.55 -0.10
CA LEU A 63 4.84 -12.69 -1.03
C LEU A 63 5.21 -14.01 -0.33
N THR A 64 6.24 -14.01 0.52
CA THR A 64 6.64 -15.15 1.34
C THR A 64 5.54 -15.55 2.32
N ALA A 65 4.93 -14.58 2.98
CA ALA A 65 3.86 -14.80 3.94
C ALA A 65 2.62 -15.39 3.27
N GLY A 66 2.35 -15.06 2.01
CA GLY A 66 1.36 -15.75 1.19
C GLY A 66 1.65 -17.24 1.03
N ALA A 67 2.87 -17.59 0.62
CA ALA A 67 3.28 -18.99 0.52
C ALA A 67 3.25 -19.72 1.88
N LEU A 68 3.59 -19.02 2.96
CA LEU A 68 3.52 -19.56 4.31
C LEU A 68 2.06 -19.81 4.74
N SER A 69 1.14 -18.91 4.40
CA SER A 69 -0.30 -19.04 4.63
C SER A 69 -0.90 -20.24 3.90
N ASP A 70 -0.49 -20.47 2.64
CA ASP A 70 -0.90 -21.64 1.86
C ASP A 70 -0.41 -22.96 2.50
N ARG A 71 0.82 -22.94 3.06
CA ARG A 71 1.47 -24.12 3.68
C ARG A 71 0.99 -24.46 5.07
N LEU A 72 0.92 -23.47 5.96
CA LEU A 72 0.67 -23.68 7.40
C LEU A 72 -0.80 -23.48 7.77
N GLY A 73 -1.62 -23.05 6.81
CA GLY A 73 -3.02 -22.73 6.97
C GLY A 73 -3.23 -21.27 7.35
N ALA A 74 -4.08 -20.59 6.57
CA ALA A 74 -4.33 -19.16 6.68
C ALA A 74 -4.77 -18.70 8.07
N ARG A 75 -5.62 -19.46 8.77
CA ARG A 75 -6.04 -19.11 10.14
C ARG A 75 -4.86 -19.05 11.12
N ARG A 76 -3.93 -20.01 11.04
CA ARG A 76 -2.79 -20.08 11.97
C ARG A 76 -1.84 -18.91 11.72
N VAL A 77 -1.52 -18.67 10.46
CA VAL A 77 -0.66 -17.56 10.04
C VAL A 77 -1.28 -16.21 10.40
N LEU A 78 -2.60 -16.05 10.23
CA LEU A 78 -3.33 -14.86 10.68
C LEU A 78 -3.15 -14.63 12.18
N LEU A 79 -3.39 -15.64 13.02
CA LEU A 79 -3.29 -15.49 14.48
C LEU A 79 -1.85 -15.21 14.95
N TRP A 80 -0.84 -15.83 14.32
CA TRP A 80 0.56 -15.51 14.59
C TRP A 80 0.90 -14.08 14.18
N GLY A 81 0.47 -13.65 13.00
CA GLY A 81 0.62 -12.28 12.53
C GLY A 81 0.01 -11.27 13.49
N LEU A 82 -1.24 -11.50 13.90
CA LEU A 82 -1.96 -10.65 14.86
C LEU A 82 -1.25 -10.62 16.22
N GLY A 83 -0.83 -11.77 16.76
CA GLY A 83 -0.09 -11.82 18.03
C GLY A 83 1.21 -11.02 17.98
N LEU A 84 1.99 -11.18 16.90
CA LEU A 84 3.22 -10.43 16.70
C LEU A 84 2.96 -8.93 16.52
N PHE A 85 1.92 -8.57 15.76
CA PHE A 85 1.52 -7.18 15.54
C PHE A 85 1.11 -6.51 16.86
N ALA A 86 0.28 -7.15 17.68
CA ALA A 86 -0.13 -6.63 18.98
C ALA A 86 1.06 -6.45 19.92
N LEU A 87 1.95 -7.45 20.00
CA LEU A 87 3.13 -7.39 20.84
C LEU A 87 4.06 -6.24 20.43
N ALA A 88 4.42 -6.17 19.15
CA ALA A 88 5.31 -5.14 18.63
C ALA A 88 4.68 -3.74 18.72
N SER A 89 3.36 -3.61 18.53
CA SER A 89 2.63 -2.36 18.75
C SER A 89 2.63 -1.95 20.22
N GLY A 90 2.35 -2.86 21.14
CA GLY A 90 2.39 -2.59 22.58
C GLY A 90 3.78 -2.13 23.04
N LEU A 91 4.83 -2.82 22.59
CA LEU A 91 6.22 -2.43 22.87
C LEU A 91 6.58 -1.08 22.23
N SER A 92 6.05 -0.77 21.04
CA SER A 92 6.29 0.52 20.37
C SER A 92 5.68 1.68 21.15
N ALA A 93 4.54 1.47 21.81
CA ALA A 93 3.93 2.48 22.70
C ALA A 93 4.83 2.79 23.91
N LEU A 94 5.68 1.85 24.32
CA LEU A 94 6.60 2.00 25.45
C LEU A 94 8.01 2.41 25.02
N ALA A 95 8.25 2.65 23.73
CA ALA A 95 9.59 2.95 23.24
C ALA A 95 10.10 4.29 23.83
N PRO A 96 11.29 4.29 24.46
CA PRO A 96 11.88 5.49 25.04
C PRO A 96 12.74 6.28 24.03
N THR A 97 13.13 5.67 22.91
CA THR A 97 14.01 6.28 21.90
C THR A 97 13.68 5.77 20.50
N LEU A 98 14.10 6.51 19.46
CA LEU A 98 13.99 6.05 18.07
C LEU A 98 14.75 4.75 17.80
N ALA A 99 15.90 4.55 18.45
CA ALA A 99 16.72 3.35 18.29
C ALA A 99 15.98 2.08 18.76
N VAL A 100 15.06 2.21 19.74
CA VAL A 100 14.17 1.12 20.16
C VAL A 100 12.93 1.06 19.28
N LEU A 101 12.37 2.21 18.91
CA LEU A 101 11.14 2.28 18.12
C LEU A 101 11.31 1.66 16.73
N ILE A 102 12.38 1.97 16.01
CA ILE A 102 12.60 1.55 14.61
C ILE A 102 12.65 0.01 14.46
N PRO A 103 13.43 -0.75 15.24
CA PRO A 103 13.39 -2.22 15.20
C PRO A 103 12.02 -2.81 15.53
N LEU A 104 11.27 -2.19 16.46
CA LEU A 104 9.90 -2.61 16.74
C LEU A 104 8.97 -2.36 15.55
N GLN A 105 9.24 -1.33 14.73
CA GLN A 105 8.53 -1.12 13.47
C GLN A 105 8.78 -2.24 12.48
N ALA A 106 10.03 -2.68 12.35
CA ALA A 106 10.36 -3.86 11.55
C ALA A 106 9.57 -5.09 12.03
N LEU A 107 9.50 -5.32 13.34
CA LEU A 107 8.74 -6.45 13.91
C LEU A 107 7.23 -6.34 13.65
N LEU A 108 6.66 -5.14 13.76
CA LEU A 108 5.29 -4.82 13.33
C LEU A 108 5.08 -5.15 11.85
N GLY A 109 6.08 -4.86 11.01
CA GLY A 109 6.06 -5.14 9.57
C GLY A 109 5.95 -6.63 9.28
N VAL A 110 6.65 -7.47 10.06
CA VAL A 110 6.50 -8.94 10.01
C VAL A 110 5.06 -9.33 10.33
N GLY A 111 4.47 -8.78 11.39
CA GLY A 111 3.07 -9.02 11.75
C GLY A 111 2.11 -8.65 10.63
N GLY A 112 2.27 -7.47 10.04
CA GLY A 112 1.47 -7.00 8.90
C GLY A 112 1.58 -7.90 7.68
N ALA A 113 2.81 -8.37 7.38
CA ALA A 113 3.07 -9.26 6.25
C ALA A 113 2.35 -10.60 6.41
N LEU A 114 2.22 -11.13 7.62
CA LEU A 114 1.51 -12.38 7.89
C LEU A 114 -0.01 -12.21 7.83
N VAL A 115 -0.53 -11.06 8.28
CA VAL A 115 -1.98 -10.80 8.32
C VAL A 115 -2.57 -10.72 6.91
N VAL A 116 -2.02 -9.86 6.05
CA VAL A 116 -2.70 -9.47 4.80
C VAL A 116 -2.92 -10.64 3.83
N PRO A 117 -1.91 -11.45 3.47
CA PRO A 117 -2.10 -12.62 2.61
C PRO A 117 -3.02 -13.67 3.25
N ALA A 118 -2.93 -13.86 4.57
CA ALA A 118 -3.80 -14.80 5.28
C ALA A 118 -5.27 -14.38 5.21
N THR A 119 -5.58 -13.08 5.31
CA THR A 119 -6.97 -12.59 5.14
C THR A 119 -7.55 -12.89 3.76
N LEU A 120 -6.73 -12.77 2.69
CA LEU A 120 -7.13 -13.06 1.32
C LEU A 120 -7.30 -14.57 1.08
N ALA A 121 -6.43 -15.40 1.66
CA ALA A 121 -6.54 -16.85 1.61
C ALA A 121 -7.82 -17.34 2.32
N LEU A 122 -8.19 -16.73 3.45
CA LEU A 122 -9.45 -17.01 4.15
C LEU A 122 -10.68 -16.64 3.32
N ILE A 123 -10.67 -15.48 2.64
CA ILE A 123 -11.75 -15.09 1.72
C ILE A 123 -11.84 -16.10 0.58
N SER A 124 -10.70 -16.46 -0.02
CA SER A 124 -10.67 -17.41 -1.15
C SER A 124 -11.17 -18.81 -0.76
N ALA A 125 -10.95 -19.24 0.48
CA ALA A 125 -11.45 -20.51 1.00
C ALA A 125 -12.95 -20.46 1.35
N ALA A 126 -13.43 -19.33 1.88
CA ALA A 126 -14.83 -19.18 2.29
C ALA A 126 -15.80 -18.93 1.11
N PHE A 127 -15.34 -18.24 0.07
CA PHE A 127 -16.13 -17.85 -1.09
C PHE A 127 -15.70 -18.66 -2.33
N ARG A 128 -16.42 -19.77 -2.59
CA ARG A 128 -16.08 -20.71 -3.69
C ARG A 128 -16.56 -20.23 -5.05
N GLU A 129 -17.67 -19.51 -5.12
CA GLU A 129 -18.22 -18.99 -6.37
C GLU A 129 -17.39 -17.80 -6.88
N PRO A 130 -16.96 -17.77 -8.16
CA PRO A 130 -16.11 -16.70 -8.68
C PRO A 130 -16.70 -15.28 -8.51
N ALA A 131 -18.01 -15.12 -8.74
CA ALA A 131 -18.68 -13.83 -8.61
C ALA A 131 -18.81 -13.37 -7.15
N GLU A 132 -19.14 -14.28 -6.23
CA GLU A 132 -19.21 -14.00 -4.79
C GLU A 132 -17.83 -13.63 -4.24
N ARG A 133 -16.79 -14.38 -4.65
CA ARG A 133 -15.40 -14.12 -4.29
C ARG A 133 -14.90 -12.78 -4.81
N ALA A 134 -15.18 -12.43 -6.07
CA ALA A 134 -14.80 -11.14 -6.64
C ALA A 134 -15.42 -9.97 -5.87
N ARG A 135 -16.69 -10.09 -5.45
CA ARG A 135 -17.35 -9.09 -4.58
C ARG A 135 -16.69 -8.99 -3.21
N ALA A 136 -16.36 -10.13 -2.59
CA ALA A 136 -15.68 -10.16 -1.29
C ALA A 136 -14.27 -9.53 -1.36
N VAL A 137 -13.49 -9.84 -2.39
CA VAL A 137 -12.17 -9.22 -2.65
C VAL A 137 -12.31 -7.73 -2.94
N GLY A 138 -13.38 -7.32 -3.64
CA GLY A 138 -13.70 -5.91 -3.85
C GLY A 138 -13.94 -5.17 -2.53
N LEU A 139 -14.75 -5.73 -1.62
CA LEU A 139 -14.99 -5.15 -0.29
C LEU A 139 -13.71 -5.11 0.56
N TRP A 140 -12.93 -6.19 0.55
CA TRP A 140 -11.62 -6.25 1.18
C TRP A 140 -10.69 -5.16 0.64
N SER A 141 -10.63 -4.97 -0.67
CA SER A 141 -9.82 -3.91 -1.28
C SER A 141 -10.31 -2.51 -0.91
N ALA A 142 -11.64 -2.31 -0.81
CA ALA A 142 -12.22 -1.04 -0.38
C ALA A 142 -11.83 -0.67 1.06
N THR A 143 -11.64 -1.66 1.94
CA THR A 143 -11.15 -1.40 3.30
C THR A 143 -9.72 -0.85 3.35
N ALA A 144 -8.88 -1.14 2.36
CA ALA A 144 -7.57 -0.49 2.24
C ALA A 144 -7.71 1.00 1.95
N GLY A 145 -8.60 1.37 1.03
CA GLY A 145 -8.88 2.79 0.75
C GLY A 145 -9.38 3.52 1.99
N LEU A 146 -10.28 2.88 2.75
CA LEU A 146 -10.74 3.40 4.04
C LEU A 146 -9.60 3.52 5.06
N GLY A 147 -8.70 2.55 5.15
CA GLY A 147 -7.53 2.62 6.04
C GLY A 147 -6.56 3.75 5.69
N VAL A 148 -6.33 3.99 4.39
CA VAL A 148 -5.52 5.13 3.92
C VAL A 148 -6.17 6.46 4.32
N ALA A 149 -7.47 6.57 4.10
CA ALA A 149 -8.26 7.77 4.42
C ALA A 149 -8.35 8.04 5.93
N MET A 150 -8.65 7.02 6.73
CA MET A 150 -8.85 7.13 8.18
C MET A 150 -7.54 7.25 8.97
N GLY A 151 -6.41 6.83 8.38
CA GLY A 151 -5.11 6.86 9.03
C GLY A 151 -4.74 8.21 9.60
N PRO A 152 -4.57 9.25 8.77
CA PRO A 152 -4.23 10.59 9.24
C PRO A 152 -5.25 11.15 10.25
N LEU A 153 -6.54 10.90 10.04
CA LEU A 153 -7.59 11.38 10.94
C LEU A 153 -7.47 10.75 12.34
N LEU A 154 -7.47 9.42 12.43
CA LEU A 154 -7.38 8.71 13.70
C LEU A 154 -6.01 8.91 14.35
N GLY A 155 -4.94 8.88 13.54
CA GLY A 155 -3.58 9.15 13.99
C GLY A 155 -3.44 10.54 14.60
N GLY A 156 -3.97 11.56 13.94
CA GLY A 156 -3.91 12.95 14.40
C GLY A 156 -4.74 13.20 15.66
N LEU A 157 -5.97 12.68 15.68
CA LEU A 157 -6.85 12.77 16.86
C LEU A 157 -6.23 12.10 18.08
N LEU A 158 -5.73 10.88 17.94
CA LEU A 158 -5.10 10.14 19.03
C LEU A 158 -3.80 10.79 19.48
N ALA A 159 -2.92 11.11 18.54
CA ALA A 159 -1.63 11.69 18.86
C ALA A 159 -1.76 13.07 19.54
N GLY A 160 -2.73 13.89 19.14
CA GLY A 160 -2.91 15.21 19.75
C GLY A 160 -3.76 15.24 21.02
N SER A 161 -4.58 14.23 21.31
CA SER A 161 -5.38 14.17 22.54
C SER A 161 -4.77 13.32 23.64
N LEU A 162 -4.23 12.14 23.29
CA LEU A 162 -3.72 11.13 24.22
C LEU A 162 -2.21 10.88 24.05
N GLY A 163 -1.53 11.71 23.24
CA GLY A 163 -0.12 11.56 22.90
C GLY A 163 0.13 10.52 21.80
N TRP A 164 1.25 10.63 21.10
CA TRP A 164 1.56 9.80 19.93
C TRP A 164 1.60 8.28 20.23
N ARG A 165 1.91 7.91 21.48
CA ARG A 165 1.93 6.50 21.94
C ARG A 165 0.56 5.82 21.82
N SER A 166 -0.53 6.58 21.94
CA SER A 166 -1.90 6.06 21.85
C SER A 166 -2.25 5.51 20.45
N VAL A 167 -1.57 5.97 19.39
CA VAL A 167 -1.71 5.42 18.02
C VAL A 167 -1.36 3.93 18.00
N PHE A 168 -0.34 3.53 18.75
CA PHE A 168 0.04 2.13 18.92
C PHE A 168 -0.96 1.36 19.79
N GLY A 169 -1.56 2.01 20.79
CA GLY A 169 -2.63 1.43 21.61
C GLY A 169 -3.89 1.10 20.79
N LEU A 170 -4.32 1.99 19.88
CA LEU A 170 -5.45 1.73 18.99
C LEU A 170 -5.20 0.49 18.13
N ASN A 171 -4.00 0.36 17.58
CA ASN A 171 -3.62 -0.81 16.80
C ASN A 171 -3.74 -2.10 17.62
N VAL A 172 -3.30 -2.11 18.88
CA VAL A 172 -3.47 -3.27 19.77
C VAL A 172 -4.95 -3.59 19.97
N ALA A 173 -5.78 -2.58 20.28
CA ALA A 173 -7.21 -2.78 20.50
C ALA A 173 -7.91 -3.39 19.27
N LEU A 174 -7.64 -2.86 18.08
CA LEU A 174 -8.20 -3.40 16.83
C LEU A 174 -7.70 -4.84 16.56
N VAL A 175 -6.41 -5.11 16.77
CA VAL A 175 -5.84 -6.46 16.59
C VAL A 175 -6.49 -7.46 17.53
N VAL A 176 -6.75 -7.10 18.79
CA VAL A 176 -7.44 -7.98 19.76
C VAL A 176 -8.85 -8.31 19.27
N VAL A 177 -9.59 -7.32 18.74
CA VAL A 177 -10.92 -7.55 18.15
C VAL A 177 -10.84 -8.51 16.96
N VAL A 178 -9.89 -8.30 16.04
CA VAL A 178 -9.70 -9.18 14.89
C VAL A 178 -9.31 -10.60 15.32
N ALA A 179 -8.42 -10.72 16.30
CA ALA A 179 -7.99 -12.01 16.83
C ALA A 179 -9.16 -12.75 17.50
N ALA A 180 -9.99 -12.07 18.29
CA ALA A 180 -11.18 -12.65 18.90
C ALA A 180 -12.17 -13.17 17.84
N LEU A 181 -12.42 -12.39 16.78
CA LEU A 181 -13.25 -12.82 15.65
C LEU A 181 -12.64 -14.03 14.92
N ALA A 182 -11.33 -14.02 14.68
CA ALA A 182 -10.63 -15.09 13.98
C ALA A 182 -10.58 -16.40 14.80
N VAL A 183 -10.38 -16.31 16.11
CA VAL A 183 -10.43 -17.48 16.99
C VAL A 183 -11.85 -18.06 17.00
N ARG A 184 -12.88 -17.22 17.10
CA ARG A 184 -14.26 -17.68 17.29
C ARG A 184 -14.92 -18.22 16.02
N PHE A 185 -14.68 -17.58 14.87
CA PHE A 185 -15.52 -17.78 13.67
C PHE A 185 -14.77 -18.28 12.44
N VAL A 186 -13.45 -18.20 12.40
CA VAL A 186 -12.68 -18.72 11.26
C VAL A 186 -12.41 -20.21 11.48
N PRO A 187 -12.89 -21.11 10.62
CA PRO A 187 -12.59 -22.53 10.72
C PRO A 187 -11.11 -22.82 10.40
N ARG A 188 -10.61 -23.98 10.81
CA ARG A 188 -9.25 -24.41 10.45
C ARG A 188 -9.14 -24.52 8.93
N SER A 189 -8.14 -23.84 8.35
CA SER A 189 -7.89 -23.84 6.91
C SER A 189 -7.30 -25.19 6.49
N ALA A 190 -7.77 -25.72 5.35
CA ALA A 190 -7.11 -26.86 4.71
C ALA A 190 -5.70 -26.45 4.26
N LEU A 191 -4.75 -27.38 4.36
CA LEU A 191 -3.37 -27.17 3.91
C LEU A 191 -3.32 -27.39 2.38
N VAL A 192 -2.54 -26.58 1.67
CA VAL A 192 -2.27 -26.80 0.24
C VAL A 192 -0.88 -27.41 0.11
N PRO A 193 -0.75 -28.73 -0.20
CA PRO A 193 0.54 -29.38 -0.37
C PRO A 193 1.31 -28.81 -1.58
N GLY A 194 2.64 -28.75 -1.48
CA GLY A 194 3.51 -28.66 -2.67
C GLY A 194 4.09 -27.29 -3.06
N ARG A 195 3.67 -26.16 -2.47
CA ARG A 195 4.32 -24.86 -2.79
C ARG A 195 5.61 -24.70 -2.02
N GLY A 196 6.76 -24.54 -2.65
CA GLY A 196 8.05 -24.16 -2.03
C GLY A 196 8.04 -22.79 -1.34
N VAL A 197 8.95 -22.55 -0.39
CA VAL A 197 9.35 -21.17 -0.04
C VAL A 197 10.67 -20.91 -0.77
N ASP A 198 10.68 -19.92 -1.66
CA ASP A 198 11.90 -19.50 -2.33
C ASP A 198 12.74 -18.61 -1.40
N LEU A 199 13.61 -19.24 -0.61
CA LEU A 199 14.49 -18.54 0.32
C LEU A 199 15.53 -17.67 -0.40
N ALA A 200 15.98 -18.09 -1.59
CA ALA A 200 16.99 -17.37 -2.35
C ALA A 200 16.39 -16.10 -2.98
N GLY A 201 15.25 -16.22 -3.66
CA GLY A 201 14.48 -15.09 -4.16
C GLY A 201 14.08 -14.14 -3.02
N GLN A 202 13.67 -14.68 -1.87
CA GLN A 202 13.34 -13.87 -0.71
C GLN A 202 14.53 -13.05 -0.18
N ALA A 203 15.69 -13.66 0.00
CA ALA A 203 16.89 -12.97 0.48
C ALA A 203 17.32 -11.87 -0.49
N LEU A 204 17.31 -12.16 -1.80
CA LEU A 204 17.65 -11.18 -2.84
C LEU A 204 16.64 -10.03 -2.89
N GLY A 205 15.35 -10.31 -2.75
CA GLY A 205 14.30 -9.30 -2.70
C GLY A 205 14.40 -8.38 -1.48
N ILE A 206 14.67 -8.95 -0.29
CA ILE A 206 14.94 -8.17 0.94
C ILE A 206 16.17 -7.29 0.75
N LEU A 207 17.28 -7.84 0.24
CA LEU A 207 18.51 -7.09 0.05
C LEU A 207 18.34 -5.97 -0.98
N ALA A 208 17.68 -6.24 -2.11
CA ALA A 208 17.42 -5.23 -3.13
C ALA A 208 16.54 -4.09 -2.61
N LEU A 209 15.38 -4.41 -2.05
CA LEU A 209 14.46 -3.36 -1.57
C LEU A 209 15.05 -2.63 -0.35
N GLY A 210 15.67 -3.36 0.57
CA GLY A 210 16.28 -2.81 1.78
C GLY A 210 17.47 -1.91 1.49
N SER A 211 18.38 -2.32 0.60
CA SER A 211 19.55 -1.50 0.25
C SER A 211 19.15 -0.27 -0.56
N LEU A 212 18.20 -0.37 -1.49
CA LEU A 212 17.68 0.80 -2.21
C LEU A 212 16.99 1.78 -1.26
N THR A 213 16.14 1.27 -0.37
CA THR A 213 15.46 2.10 0.64
C THR A 213 16.49 2.79 1.55
N TYR A 214 17.48 2.05 2.05
CA TYR A 214 18.56 2.60 2.86
C TYR A 214 19.33 3.69 2.12
N ALA A 215 19.72 3.43 0.86
CA ALA A 215 20.46 4.39 0.04
C ALA A 215 19.67 5.70 -0.11
N LEU A 216 18.38 5.60 -0.42
CA LEU A 216 17.51 6.76 -0.61
C LEU A 216 17.31 7.56 0.68
N ILE A 217 17.01 6.90 1.81
CA ILE A 217 16.81 7.58 3.11
C ILE A 217 18.10 8.28 3.55
N GLU A 218 19.24 7.57 3.50
CA GLU A 218 20.51 8.09 4.00
C GLU A 218 21.15 9.11 3.04
N ALA A 219 20.81 9.10 1.75
CA ALA A 219 21.31 10.07 0.77
C ALA A 219 20.97 11.52 1.15
N GLY A 220 19.82 11.75 1.81
CA GLY A 220 19.43 13.09 2.25
C GLY A 220 20.36 13.68 3.30
N GLY A 221 20.84 12.87 4.24
CA GLY A 221 21.71 13.33 5.34
C GLY A 221 23.20 13.12 5.10
N ARG A 222 23.59 12.00 4.47
CA ARG A 222 24.99 11.61 4.21
C ARG A 222 25.49 12.04 2.83
N GLY A 223 24.62 12.63 2.02
CA GLY A 223 24.89 12.99 0.64
C GLY A 223 24.82 11.79 -0.31
N TRP A 224 24.42 12.08 -1.56
CA TRP A 224 24.29 11.08 -2.63
C TRP A 224 25.62 10.40 -3.00
N GLY A 225 26.75 11.07 -2.76
CA GLY A 225 28.11 10.53 -2.98
C GLY A 225 28.72 9.83 -1.77
N GLY A 226 28.01 9.73 -0.63
CA GLY A 226 28.54 9.12 0.57
C GLY A 226 28.81 7.62 0.39
N THR A 227 29.93 7.12 0.94
CA THR A 227 30.37 5.72 0.74
C THR A 227 29.30 4.69 1.10
N SER A 228 28.59 4.88 2.22
CA SER A 228 27.53 3.95 2.64
C SER A 228 26.32 3.96 1.70
N VAL A 229 26.01 5.12 1.10
CA VAL A 229 24.92 5.29 0.14
C VAL A 229 25.30 4.62 -1.18
N LEU A 230 26.51 4.84 -1.68
CA LEU A 230 27.02 4.20 -2.89
C LEU A 230 27.12 2.68 -2.76
N LEU A 231 27.57 2.17 -1.60
CA LEU A 231 27.59 0.74 -1.32
C LEU A 231 26.18 0.14 -1.35
N ALA A 232 25.19 0.83 -0.77
CA ALA A 232 23.81 0.36 -0.76
C ALA A 232 23.18 0.37 -2.17
N PHE A 233 23.50 1.36 -3.01
CA PHE A 233 23.15 1.35 -4.44
C PHE A 233 23.85 0.21 -5.19
N ALA A 234 25.11 -0.08 -4.90
CA ALA A 234 25.83 -1.20 -5.50
C ALA A 234 25.19 -2.55 -5.13
N VAL A 235 24.82 -2.75 -3.86
CA VAL A 235 24.08 -3.93 -3.40
C VAL A 235 22.75 -4.05 -4.16
N PHE A 236 22.01 -2.95 -4.33
CA PHE A 236 20.76 -2.96 -5.10
C PHE A 236 21.00 -3.36 -6.56
N ALA A 237 22.01 -2.75 -7.20
CA ALA A 237 22.37 -2.99 -8.59
C ALA A 237 22.78 -4.44 -8.87
N VAL A 238 23.26 -5.18 -7.85
CA VAL A 238 23.58 -6.61 -7.94
C VAL A 238 22.37 -7.48 -7.59
N CYS A 239 21.72 -7.21 -6.45
CA CYS A 239 20.65 -8.05 -5.93
C CYS A 239 19.37 -8.00 -6.78
N ALA A 240 19.00 -6.86 -7.35
CA ALA A 240 17.78 -6.75 -8.16
C ALA A 240 17.87 -7.57 -9.47
N PRO A 241 18.94 -7.49 -10.28
CA PRO A 241 19.12 -8.40 -11.42
C PRO A 241 19.26 -9.86 -11.00
N ALA A 242 19.99 -10.15 -9.92
CA ALA A 242 20.12 -11.52 -9.41
C ALA A 242 18.77 -12.12 -9.01
N PHE A 243 17.90 -11.34 -8.35
CA PHE A 243 16.53 -11.73 -8.02
C PHE A 243 15.74 -12.13 -9.28
N VAL A 244 15.74 -11.26 -10.29
CA VAL A 244 15.05 -11.54 -11.56
C VAL A 244 15.60 -12.80 -12.23
N LEU A 245 16.92 -13.01 -12.22
CA LEU A 245 17.54 -14.20 -12.81
C LEU A 245 17.17 -15.48 -12.06
N VAL A 246 17.12 -15.46 -10.72
CA VAL A 246 16.73 -16.61 -9.89
C VAL A 246 15.26 -16.97 -10.12
N GLU A 247 14.35 -16.00 -10.07
CA GLU A 247 12.92 -16.22 -10.29
C GLU A 247 12.65 -16.75 -11.71
N ARG A 248 13.32 -16.20 -12.74
CA ARG A 248 13.25 -16.72 -14.12
C ARG A 248 13.73 -18.17 -14.22
N ARG A 249 14.83 -18.52 -13.55
CA ARG A 249 15.38 -19.88 -13.56
C ARG A 249 14.45 -20.87 -12.87
N LEU A 250 13.85 -20.48 -11.75
CA LEU A 250 12.87 -21.29 -11.03
C LEU A 250 11.62 -21.54 -11.87
N GLU A 251 11.09 -20.49 -12.51
CA GLU A 251 9.93 -20.60 -13.39
C GLU A 251 10.20 -21.57 -14.57
N ARG A 252 11.37 -21.48 -15.21
CA ARG A 252 11.75 -22.39 -16.31
C ARG A 252 11.93 -23.85 -15.90
N ARG A 253 12.25 -24.11 -14.63
CA ARG A 253 12.43 -25.47 -14.09
C ARG A 253 11.11 -26.11 -13.64
N GLY A 254 9.98 -25.42 -13.81
CA GLY A 254 8.68 -25.89 -13.31
C GLY A 254 8.57 -25.86 -11.78
N ALA A 255 9.47 -25.14 -11.09
CA ALA A 255 9.37 -24.91 -9.66
C ALA A 255 8.27 -23.86 -9.37
N SER A 256 7.99 -23.60 -8.09
CA SER A 256 7.07 -22.54 -7.65
C SER A 256 7.84 -21.26 -7.30
N PRO A 257 8.12 -20.35 -8.26
CA PRO A 257 8.74 -19.06 -7.97
C PRO A 257 7.84 -18.21 -7.08
N MET A 258 8.45 -17.30 -6.30
CA MET A 258 7.70 -16.34 -5.49
C MET A 258 7.06 -15.28 -6.39
N LEU A 259 7.76 -14.88 -7.45
CA LEU A 259 7.29 -13.93 -8.45
C LEU A 259 7.25 -14.62 -9.83
N PRO A 260 6.11 -15.19 -10.26
CA PRO A 260 5.97 -15.75 -11.60
C PRO A 260 6.03 -14.64 -12.66
N LEU A 261 7.23 -14.45 -13.22
CA LEU A 261 7.55 -13.35 -14.13
C LEU A 261 6.80 -13.46 -15.47
N GLY A 262 6.35 -14.66 -15.85
CA GLY A 262 5.48 -14.87 -17.01
C GLY A 262 4.19 -14.04 -16.98
N LEU A 263 3.67 -13.67 -15.79
CA LEU A 263 2.49 -12.81 -15.67
C LEU A 263 2.73 -11.39 -16.22
N PHE A 264 3.97 -10.89 -16.10
CA PHE A 264 4.34 -9.57 -16.64
C PHE A 264 4.46 -9.56 -18.17
N GLY A 265 4.42 -10.73 -18.81
CA GLY A 265 4.26 -10.82 -20.27
C GLY A 265 2.90 -10.32 -20.75
N ASN A 266 1.88 -10.29 -19.87
CA ASN A 266 0.59 -9.67 -20.19
C ASN A 266 0.68 -8.15 -19.97
N ALA A 267 0.55 -7.39 -21.05
CA ALA A 267 0.67 -5.94 -21.02
C ALA A 267 -0.35 -5.26 -20.09
N THR A 268 -1.59 -5.77 -19.99
CA THR A 268 -2.60 -5.22 -19.08
C THR A 268 -2.27 -5.51 -17.62
N PHE A 269 -1.69 -6.67 -17.31
CA PHE A 269 -1.20 -7.00 -15.96
C PHE A 269 -0.07 -6.05 -15.55
N SER A 270 0.92 -5.85 -16.41
CA SER A 270 2.06 -4.96 -16.16
C SER A 270 1.62 -3.50 -16.01
N ALA A 271 0.73 -3.03 -16.88
CA ALA A 271 0.18 -1.68 -16.80
C ALA A 271 -0.65 -1.44 -15.54
N GLY A 272 -1.52 -2.38 -15.17
CA GLY A 272 -2.31 -2.28 -13.93
C GLY A 272 -1.45 -2.30 -12.67
N THR A 273 -0.39 -3.13 -12.68
CA THR A 273 0.58 -3.19 -11.57
C THR A 273 1.35 -1.88 -11.45
N PHE A 274 1.84 -1.34 -12.57
CA PHE A 274 2.56 -0.07 -12.60
C PHE A 274 1.67 1.10 -12.17
N ALA A 275 0.41 1.16 -12.65
CA ALA A 275 -0.55 2.19 -12.24
C ALA A 275 -0.78 2.22 -10.72
N GLY A 276 -1.01 1.05 -10.10
CA GLY A 276 -1.17 0.95 -8.65
C GLY A 276 0.11 1.31 -7.88
N ALA A 277 1.26 0.89 -8.39
CA ALA A 277 2.58 1.22 -7.84
C ALA A 277 2.86 2.73 -7.88
N SER A 278 2.67 3.39 -9.03
CA SER A 278 2.84 4.84 -9.22
C SER A 278 1.98 5.66 -8.27
N LEU A 279 0.71 5.25 -8.08
CA LEU A 279 -0.16 5.89 -7.12
C LEU A 279 0.34 5.71 -5.68
N THR A 280 0.68 4.48 -5.29
CA THR A 280 1.06 4.21 -3.90
C THR A 280 2.38 4.90 -3.55
N PHE A 281 3.33 4.94 -4.50
CA PHE A 281 4.55 5.76 -4.41
C PHE A 281 4.22 7.22 -4.10
N SER A 282 3.35 7.82 -4.90
CA SER A 282 3.04 9.25 -4.80
C SER A 282 2.26 9.57 -3.52
N VAL A 283 1.22 8.79 -3.21
CA VAL A 283 0.38 9.02 -2.02
C VAL A 283 1.18 8.85 -0.73
N TYR A 284 1.99 7.79 -0.59
CA TYR A 284 2.72 7.56 0.65
C TYR A 284 3.83 8.58 0.83
N GLY A 285 4.56 8.91 -0.24
CA GLY A 285 5.59 9.95 -0.19
C GLY A 285 5.00 11.33 0.12
N GLN A 286 3.88 11.70 -0.51
CA GLN A 286 3.20 12.97 -0.22
C GLN A 286 2.58 13.02 1.16
N LEU A 287 2.00 11.92 1.67
CA LEU A 287 1.49 11.86 3.05
C LEU A 287 2.61 12.15 4.05
N PHE A 288 3.79 11.58 3.85
CA PHE A 288 4.96 11.86 4.67
C PHE A 288 5.37 13.34 4.57
N LEU A 289 5.62 13.83 3.36
CA LEU A 289 6.07 15.21 3.12
C LEU A 289 5.10 16.25 3.66
N LEU A 290 3.81 16.11 3.34
CA LEU A 290 2.78 17.05 3.75
C LEU A 290 2.55 17.00 5.27
N SER A 291 2.71 15.82 5.90
CA SER A 291 2.63 15.74 7.37
C SER A 291 3.74 16.52 8.05
N LEU A 292 4.97 16.45 7.52
CA LEU A 292 6.09 17.26 8.01
C LEU A 292 5.89 18.73 7.67
N PHE A 293 5.41 19.07 6.46
CA PHE A 293 5.13 20.45 6.08
C PHE A 293 4.09 21.10 7.01
N PHE A 294 2.98 20.41 7.29
CA PHE A 294 1.95 20.89 8.20
C PHE A 294 2.52 21.09 9.61
N GLY A 295 3.31 20.15 10.11
CA GLY A 295 3.87 20.25 11.46
C GLY A 295 4.99 21.28 11.61
N GLU A 296 5.99 21.24 10.73
CA GLU A 296 7.24 21.99 10.86
C GLU A 296 7.19 23.38 10.21
N VAL A 297 6.42 23.54 9.11
CA VAL A 297 6.31 24.82 8.40
C VAL A 297 5.04 25.57 8.80
N LEU A 298 3.88 24.92 8.80
CA LEU A 298 2.62 25.57 9.20
C LEU A 298 2.35 25.57 10.70
N GLY A 299 3.17 24.88 11.50
CA GLY A 299 3.00 24.81 12.96
C GLY A 299 1.76 24.04 13.43
N TYR A 300 1.20 23.17 12.59
CA TYR A 300 0.00 22.41 12.93
C TYR A 300 0.31 21.31 13.96
N GLY A 301 -0.49 21.28 15.03
CA GLY A 301 -0.52 20.13 15.94
C GLY A 301 -1.10 18.88 15.26
N ALA A 302 -0.91 17.71 15.88
CA ALA A 302 -1.31 16.43 15.30
C ALA A 302 -2.79 16.35 14.88
N VAL A 303 -3.70 16.93 15.68
CA VAL A 303 -5.14 17.00 15.34
C VAL A 303 -5.36 17.82 14.07
N ALA A 304 -4.76 19.01 13.98
CA ALA A 304 -4.90 19.88 12.83
C ALA A 304 -4.30 19.25 11.56
N THR A 305 -3.15 18.58 11.68
CA THR A 305 -2.54 17.80 10.58
C THR A 305 -3.46 16.66 10.13
N GLY A 306 -4.09 15.94 11.05
CA GLY A 306 -5.07 14.89 10.71
C GLY A 306 -6.31 15.43 10.00
N LEU A 307 -6.85 16.56 10.47
CA LEU A 307 -7.98 17.24 9.84
C LEU A 307 -7.62 17.81 8.46
N ALA A 308 -6.38 18.28 8.28
CA ALA A 308 -5.88 18.81 7.01
C ALA A 308 -5.92 17.76 5.88
N PHE A 309 -5.83 16.47 6.20
CA PHE A 309 -5.94 15.36 5.23
C PHE A 309 -7.38 14.89 4.96
N LEU A 310 -8.40 15.43 5.65
CA LEU A 310 -9.80 15.05 5.40
C LEU A 310 -10.25 15.21 3.94
N PRO A 311 -9.90 16.28 3.22
CA PRO A 311 -10.30 16.42 1.81
C PRO A 311 -9.78 15.27 0.95
N LEU A 312 -8.51 14.86 1.14
CA LEU A 312 -7.92 13.71 0.46
C LEU A 312 -8.74 12.44 0.74
N ALA A 313 -9.07 12.19 2.01
CA ALA A 313 -9.85 11.03 2.46
C ALA A 313 -11.26 10.98 1.85
N PHE A 314 -12.03 12.07 1.98
CA PHE A 314 -13.42 12.13 1.50
C PHE A 314 -13.50 12.03 -0.02
N VAL A 315 -12.63 12.72 -0.75
CA VAL A 315 -12.63 12.67 -2.20
C VAL A 315 -12.18 11.29 -2.70
N THR A 316 -11.19 10.67 -2.07
CA THR A 316 -10.79 9.28 -2.39
C THR A 316 -11.95 8.31 -2.22
N PHE A 317 -12.69 8.42 -1.11
CA PHE A 317 -13.85 7.57 -0.86
C PHE A 317 -14.95 7.80 -1.90
N GLY A 318 -15.33 9.05 -2.15
CA GLY A 318 -16.35 9.40 -3.15
C GLY A 318 -15.98 8.94 -4.55
N ALA A 319 -14.74 9.20 -4.98
CA ALA A 319 -14.21 8.78 -6.26
C ALA A 319 -14.16 7.25 -6.40
N SER A 320 -13.87 6.52 -5.31
CA SER A 320 -13.90 5.05 -5.30
C SER A 320 -15.29 4.50 -5.59
N VAL A 321 -16.34 5.09 -5.02
CA VAL A 321 -17.75 4.71 -5.27
C VAL A 321 -18.13 4.99 -6.72
N VAL A 322 -17.71 6.12 -7.26
CA VAL A 322 -17.97 6.50 -8.67
C VAL A 322 -17.20 5.60 -9.64
N SER A 323 -15.98 5.17 -9.28
CA SER A 323 -15.13 4.35 -10.15
C SER A 323 -15.81 3.05 -10.59
N GLY A 324 -16.53 2.36 -9.71
CA GLY A 324 -17.24 1.13 -10.05
C GLY A 324 -18.30 1.34 -11.14
N ARG A 325 -19.02 2.47 -11.10
CA ARG A 325 -20.00 2.85 -12.12
C ARG A 325 -19.32 3.23 -13.44
N LEU A 326 -18.19 3.95 -13.37
CA LEU A 326 -17.41 4.32 -14.55
C LEU A 326 -16.81 3.09 -15.23
N VAL A 327 -16.29 2.13 -14.46
CA VAL A 327 -15.76 0.87 -15.00
C VAL A 327 -16.85 0.09 -15.74
N ALA A 328 -18.06 0.01 -15.17
CA ALA A 328 -19.18 -0.68 -15.82
C ALA A 328 -19.62 -0.03 -17.14
N ARG A 329 -19.51 1.30 -17.27
CA ARG A 329 -19.95 2.05 -18.46
C ARG A 329 -18.86 2.28 -19.50
N LEU A 330 -17.63 2.55 -19.07
CA LEU A 330 -16.52 3.04 -19.89
C LEU A 330 -15.33 2.07 -19.95
N GLY A 331 -15.44 0.91 -19.28
CA GLY A 331 -14.36 -0.06 -19.13
C GLY A 331 -13.27 0.38 -18.14
N LEU A 332 -12.25 -0.46 -17.95
CA LEU A 332 -11.18 -0.25 -16.95
C LEU A 332 -10.22 0.88 -17.33
N ARG A 333 -9.90 1.04 -18.62
CA ARG A 333 -8.89 1.99 -19.13
C ARG A 333 -9.21 3.43 -18.76
N THR A 334 -10.45 3.85 -19.02
CA THR A 334 -10.88 5.26 -18.89
C THR A 334 -10.75 5.81 -17.46
N PRO A 335 -11.35 5.19 -16.41
CA PRO A 335 -11.20 5.68 -15.05
C PRO A 335 -9.75 5.59 -14.54
N LEU A 336 -9.01 4.57 -14.97
CA LEU A 336 -7.60 4.40 -14.59
C LEU A 336 -6.71 5.53 -15.12
N VAL A 337 -6.80 5.83 -16.43
CA VAL A 337 -6.04 6.92 -17.06
C VAL A 337 -6.47 8.28 -16.53
N ALA A 338 -7.78 8.51 -16.39
CA ALA A 338 -8.30 9.75 -15.83
C ALA A 338 -7.83 9.97 -14.39
N GLY A 339 -7.85 8.92 -13.56
CA GLY A 339 -7.38 8.99 -12.19
C GLY A 339 -5.87 9.28 -12.10
N LEU A 340 -5.05 8.64 -12.93
CA LEU A 340 -3.61 8.89 -12.98
C LEU A 340 -3.30 10.31 -13.48
N GLY A 341 -4.04 10.80 -14.46
CA GLY A 341 -3.95 12.18 -14.94
C GLY A 341 -4.30 13.19 -13.84
N LEU A 342 -5.43 12.99 -13.15
CA LEU A 342 -5.86 13.85 -12.04
C LEU A 342 -4.85 13.87 -10.91
N ALA A 343 -4.36 12.71 -10.45
CA ALA A 343 -3.34 12.65 -9.41
C ALA A 343 -2.01 13.27 -9.86
N GLY A 344 -1.63 13.10 -11.14
CA GLY A 344 -0.42 13.68 -11.71
C GLY A 344 -0.48 15.20 -11.75
N VAL A 345 -1.59 15.77 -12.25
CA VAL A 345 -1.84 17.22 -12.25
C VAL A 345 -1.91 17.75 -10.82
N GLY A 346 -2.62 17.05 -9.92
CA GLY A 346 -2.69 17.41 -8.51
C GLY A 346 -1.32 17.50 -7.86
N SER A 347 -0.47 16.50 -8.10
CA SER A 347 0.91 16.48 -7.59
C SER A 347 1.77 17.61 -8.15
N LEU A 348 1.54 18.01 -9.41
CA LEU A 348 2.26 19.14 -10.02
C LEU A 348 1.92 20.48 -9.37
N LEU A 349 0.73 20.62 -8.75
CA LEU A 349 0.36 21.84 -8.03
C LEU A 349 1.25 22.11 -6.81
N LEU A 350 1.98 21.10 -6.31
CA LEU A 350 3.00 21.31 -5.28
C LEU A 350 4.15 22.21 -5.76
N VAL A 351 4.34 22.37 -7.08
CA VAL A 351 5.32 23.33 -7.63
C VAL A 351 4.97 24.78 -7.27
N LEU A 352 3.68 25.05 -7.07
CA LEU A 352 3.18 26.37 -6.66
C LEU A 352 3.39 26.63 -5.17
N ALA A 353 3.90 25.65 -4.41
CA ALA A 353 4.23 25.86 -3.01
C ALA A 353 5.47 26.74 -2.85
N GLY A 354 5.30 27.89 -2.19
CA GLY A 354 6.35 28.80 -1.76
C GLY A 354 6.54 28.76 -0.25
N GLU A 355 7.40 29.65 0.28
CA GLU A 355 7.69 29.74 1.72
C GLU A 355 6.45 30.12 2.55
N ASP A 356 5.57 30.99 2.01
CA ASP A 356 4.34 31.44 2.66
C ASP A 356 3.10 30.64 2.23
N VAL A 357 3.25 29.37 1.82
CA VAL A 357 2.10 28.64 1.29
C VAL A 357 1.03 28.42 2.35
N SER A 358 -0.19 28.85 2.04
CA SER A 358 -1.35 28.59 2.88
C SER A 358 -1.91 27.18 2.62
N TYR A 359 -2.63 26.63 3.60
CA TYR A 359 -3.37 25.37 3.42
C TYR A 359 -4.32 25.42 2.20
N ALA A 360 -4.91 26.58 1.90
CA ALA A 360 -5.78 26.77 0.75
C ALA A 360 -5.07 26.50 -0.59
N ALA A 361 -3.77 26.78 -0.70
CA ALA A 361 -2.98 26.48 -1.88
C ALA A 361 -2.70 24.97 -2.05
N LEU A 362 -2.69 24.21 -0.95
CA LEU A 362 -2.48 22.75 -0.96
C LEU A 362 -3.77 21.95 -1.13
N LEU A 363 -4.93 22.58 -0.90
CA LEU A 363 -6.23 21.95 -1.02
C LEU A 363 -6.48 21.37 -2.43
N PRO A 364 -6.21 22.08 -3.54
CA PRO A 364 -6.32 21.51 -4.88
C PRO A 364 -5.49 20.24 -5.09
N ASN A 365 -4.26 20.19 -4.57
CA ASN A 365 -3.43 18.98 -4.60
C ASN A 365 -4.12 17.81 -3.88
N LEU A 366 -4.59 18.03 -2.65
CA LEU A 366 -5.26 17.00 -1.85
C LEU A 366 -6.54 16.48 -2.54
N LEU A 367 -7.34 17.37 -3.12
CA LEU A 367 -8.57 17.00 -3.82
C LEU A 367 -8.27 16.18 -5.08
N LEU A 368 -7.31 16.60 -5.90
CA LEU A 368 -6.98 15.94 -7.16
C LEU A 368 -6.27 14.60 -6.97
N VAL A 369 -5.30 14.54 -6.04
CA VAL A 369 -4.64 13.28 -5.65
C VAL A 369 -5.65 12.31 -5.05
N GLY A 370 -6.58 12.81 -4.23
CA GLY A 370 -7.65 11.99 -3.65
C GLY A 370 -8.59 11.44 -4.71
N ALA A 371 -9.04 12.29 -5.64
CA ALA A 371 -9.89 11.88 -6.76
C ALA A 371 -9.18 10.81 -7.61
N GLY A 372 -7.91 11.03 -7.93
CA GLY A 372 -7.10 10.05 -8.64
C GLY A 372 -6.99 8.73 -7.89
N GLY A 373 -6.70 8.78 -6.58
CA GLY A 373 -6.60 7.59 -5.74
C GLY A 373 -7.85 6.71 -5.79
N GLY A 374 -9.03 7.33 -5.67
CA GLY A 374 -10.29 6.60 -5.73
C GLY A 374 -10.64 6.06 -7.12
N LEU A 375 -10.22 6.75 -8.19
CA LEU A 375 -10.42 6.29 -9.57
C LEU A 375 -9.43 5.21 -10.02
N ILE A 376 -8.30 5.04 -9.34
CA ILE A 376 -7.24 4.10 -9.72
C ILE A 376 -7.34 2.77 -8.96
N LEU A 377 -7.51 2.80 -7.63
CA LEU A 377 -7.36 1.58 -6.81
C LEU A 377 -8.25 0.42 -7.29
N PRO A 378 -9.59 0.61 -7.40
CA PRO A 378 -10.46 -0.48 -7.83
C PRO A 378 -10.18 -1.01 -9.25
N PRO A 379 -10.07 -0.17 -10.31
CA PRO A 379 -9.80 -0.67 -11.64
C PRO A 379 -8.40 -1.24 -11.82
N ALA A 380 -7.38 -0.74 -11.13
CA ALA A 380 -6.04 -1.31 -11.19
C ALA A 380 -6.02 -2.76 -10.66
N THR A 381 -6.64 -2.98 -9.49
CA THR A 381 -6.78 -4.34 -8.94
C THR A 381 -7.62 -5.23 -9.86
N ALA A 382 -8.73 -4.73 -10.38
CA ALA A 382 -9.57 -5.47 -11.31
C ALA A 382 -8.81 -5.87 -12.58
N ALA A 383 -8.07 -4.94 -13.20
CA ALA A 383 -7.28 -5.19 -14.41
C ALA A 383 -6.24 -6.29 -14.21
N VAL A 384 -5.57 -6.30 -13.06
CA VAL A 384 -4.56 -7.31 -12.74
C VAL A 384 -5.20 -8.66 -12.47
N VAL A 385 -6.25 -8.70 -11.65
CA VAL A 385 -6.95 -9.96 -11.31
C VAL A 385 -7.62 -10.58 -12.53
N SER A 386 -8.23 -9.78 -13.42
CA SER A 386 -8.87 -10.28 -14.63
C SER A 386 -7.90 -10.71 -15.73
N SER A 387 -6.63 -10.28 -15.65
CA SER A 387 -5.59 -10.61 -16.62
C SER A 387 -4.83 -11.90 -16.29
N ALA A 388 -5.05 -12.45 -15.09
CA ALA A 388 -4.43 -13.69 -14.64
C ALA A 388 -5.39 -14.89 -14.82
N PRO A 389 -4.85 -16.10 -15.09
CA PRO A 389 -5.64 -17.34 -15.03
C PRO A 389 -6.37 -17.45 -13.68
N VAL A 390 -7.55 -18.07 -13.67
CA VAL A 390 -8.42 -18.17 -12.47
C VAL A 390 -7.69 -18.80 -11.30
N GLU A 391 -6.79 -19.75 -11.58
CA GLU A 391 -5.96 -20.48 -10.62
C GLU A 391 -4.84 -19.61 -10.04
N ARG A 392 -4.44 -18.53 -10.75
CA ARG A 392 -3.37 -17.61 -10.37
C ARG A 392 -3.87 -16.24 -9.92
N ALA A 393 -5.18 -16.00 -9.90
CA ALA A 393 -5.79 -14.74 -9.50
C ALA A 393 -5.36 -14.26 -8.09
N GLY A 394 -5.22 -15.19 -7.14
CA GLY A 394 -4.72 -14.88 -5.79
C GLY A 394 -3.25 -14.40 -5.79
N ILE A 395 -2.41 -15.03 -6.61
CA ILE A 395 -1.00 -14.64 -6.79
C ILE A 395 -0.91 -13.27 -7.47
N ALA A 396 -1.72 -13.04 -8.50
CA ALA A 396 -1.80 -11.76 -9.20
C ALA A 396 -2.16 -10.59 -8.25
N SER A 397 -3.17 -10.79 -7.40
CA SER A 397 -3.54 -9.82 -6.38
C SER A 397 -2.42 -9.59 -5.35
N ALA A 398 -1.72 -10.66 -4.95
CA ALA A 398 -0.60 -10.56 -4.01
C ALA A 398 0.58 -9.77 -4.61
N ILE A 399 0.89 -9.99 -5.88
CA ILE A 399 1.93 -9.23 -6.61
C ILE A 399 1.58 -7.75 -6.66
N VAL A 400 0.36 -7.39 -7.07
CA VAL A 400 -0.05 -5.98 -7.07
C VAL A 400 0.08 -5.34 -5.71
N ASN A 401 -0.31 -6.05 -4.65
CA ASN A 401 -0.22 -5.50 -3.30
C ASN A 401 1.24 -5.36 -2.86
N ALA A 402 2.09 -6.35 -3.13
CA ALA A 402 3.52 -6.29 -2.84
C ALA A 402 4.19 -5.13 -3.57
N SER A 403 3.91 -4.98 -4.87
CA SER A 403 4.40 -3.87 -5.68
C SER A 403 3.95 -2.52 -5.12
N ARG A 404 2.69 -2.38 -4.73
CA ARG A 404 2.18 -1.15 -4.09
C ARG A 404 2.94 -0.82 -2.81
N GLN A 405 3.11 -1.78 -1.91
CA GLN A 405 3.79 -1.57 -0.65
C GLN A 405 5.28 -1.23 -0.86
N ALA A 406 5.98 -1.95 -1.76
CA ALA A 406 7.36 -1.65 -2.11
C ALA A 406 7.50 -0.24 -2.70
N SER A 407 6.60 0.15 -3.62
CA SER A 407 6.59 1.49 -4.19
C SER A 407 6.29 2.58 -3.15
N GLY A 408 5.41 2.31 -2.17
CA GLY A 408 5.15 3.25 -1.07
C GLY A 408 6.39 3.50 -0.21
N VAL A 409 7.17 2.46 0.10
CA VAL A 409 8.45 2.57 0.82
C VAL A 409 9.42 3.46 0.06
N LEU A 410 9.58 3.20 -1.25
CA LEU A 410 10.46 3.98 -2.12
C LEU A 410 9.98 5.42 -2.28
N GLY A 411 8.66 5.66 -2.27
CA GLY A 411 8.07 7.00 -2.29
C GLY A 411 8.44 7.81 -1.06
N VAL A 412 8.26 7.24 0.13
CA VAL A 412 8.67 7.91 1.38
C VAL A 412 10.19 8.16 1.41
N ALA A 413 10.99 7.17 1.01
CA ALA A 413 12.45 7.28 1.03
C ALA A 413 12.99 8.32 0.04
N LEU A 414 12.56 8.27 -1.21
CA LEU A 414 13.02 9.20 -2.25
C LEU A 414 12.49 10.60 -2.01
N LEU A 415 11.19 10.77 -1.76
CA LEU A 415 10.63 12.11 -1.60
C LEU A 415 11.11 12.75 -0.30
N GLY A 416 11.26 11.96 0.77
CA GLY A 416 11.82 12.44 2.02
C GLY A 416 13.27 12.89 1.91
N SER A 417 14.10 12.27 1.06
CA SER A 417 15.49 12.70 0.88
C SER A 417 15.62 14.06 0.19
N LEU A 418 14.59 14.50 -0.53
CA LEU A 418 14.57 15.81 -1.21
C LEU A 418 14.35 16.99 -0.25
N VAL A 419 13.75 16.75 0.92
CA VAL A 419 13.48 17.78 1.94
C VAL A 419 14.43 17.72 3.13
N ALA A 420 15.60 17.09 2.95
CA ALA A 420 16.60 16.91 4.00
C ALA A 420 17.44 18.17 4.32
N GLY A 421 17.32 19.22 3.50
CA GLY A 421 18.03 20.49 3.71
C GLY A 421 17.47 21.30 4.89
N GLU A 422 18.31 22.13 5.49
CA GLU A 422 17.93 23.01 6.59
C GLU A 422 17.23 24.28 6.08
N GLY A 423 16.10 24.63 6.69
CA GLY A 423 15.36 25.88 6.42
C GLY A 423 14.12 25.73 5.51
N GLY A 424 13.20 26.70 5.63
CA GLY A 424 11.92 26.70 4.90
C GLY A 424 12.07 26.73 3.37
N ALA A 425 13.09 27.45 2.87
CA ALA A 425 13.41 27.54 1.45
C ALA A 425 13.76 26.17 0.84
N ALA A 426 14.66 25.44 1.50
CA ALA A 426 15.11 24.11 1.07
C ALA A 426 13.96 23.10 1.12
N PHE A 427 13.10 23.19 2.14
CA PHE A 427 11.90 22.37 2.24
C PHE A 427 10.94 22.65 1.07
N ALA A 428 10.68 23.93 0.77
CA ALA A 428 9.80 24.32 -0.33
C ALA A 428 10.34 23.82 -1.68
N GLU A 429 11.64 23.97 -1.94
CA GLU A 429 12.29 23.43 -3.15
C GLU A 429 12.15 21.90 -3.25
N GLY A 430 12.40 21.18 -2.15
CA GLY A 430 12.21 19.74 -2.08
C GLY A 430 10.77 19.32 -2.33
N LEU A 431 9.79 20.09 -1.84
CA LEU A 431 8.36 19.87 -2.08
C LEU A 431 8.00 20.07 -3.57
N ARG A 432 8.58 21.08 -4.24
CA ARG A 432 8.41 21.30 -5.69
C ARG A 432 8.96 20.14 -6.50
N LEU A 433 10.19 19.72 -6.20
CA LEU A 433 10.84 18.57 -6.86
C LEU A 433 10.04 17.29 -6.63
N ALA A 434 9.55 17.06 -5.41
CA ALA A 434 8.69 15.92 -5.10
C ALA A 434 7.38 15.94 -5.91
N GLY A 435 6.77 17.11 -6.06
CA GLY A 435 5.59 17.31 -6.91
C GLY A 435 5.84 16.93 -8.37
N ILE A 436 6.97 17.39 -8.93
CA ILE A 436 7.38 17.07 -10.30
C ILE A 436 7.61 15.55 -10.45
N ILE A 437 8.36 14.93 -9.55
CA ILE A 437 8.64 13.49 -9.60
C ILE A 437 7.34 12.67 -9.51
N CYS A 438 6.45 13.00 -8.59
CA CYS A 438 5.14 12.36 -8.49
C CYS A 438 4.33 12.53 -9.77
N ALA A 439 4.28 13.75 -10.32
CA ALA A 439 3.57 14.04 -11.56
C ALA A 439 4.12 13.19 -12.72
N LEU A 440 5.45 13.12 -12.88
CA LEU A 440 6.09 12.31 -13.92
C LEU A 440 5.78 10.82 -13.77
N VAL A 441 5.89 10.27 -12.55
CA VAL A 441 5.60 8.85 -12.28
C VAL A 441 4.13 8.50 -12.53
N LEU A 442 3.21 9.38 -12.15
CA LEU A 442 1.76 9.21 -12.36
C LEU A 442 1.37 9.36 -13.83
N LEU A 443 1.91 10.37 -14.53
CA LEU A 443 1.64 10.59 -15.95
C LEU A 443 2.28 9.50 -16.83
N ALA A 444 3.45 8.98 -16.47
CA ALA A 444 4.01 7.78 -17.08
C ALA A 444 3.09 6.57 -16.86
N GLY A 445 2.54 6.42 -15.65
CA GLY A 445 1.50 5.43 -15.36
C GLY A 445 0.27 5.59 -16.24
N ALA A 446 -0.18 6.83 -16.46
CA ALA A 446 -1.31 7.15 -17.33
C ALA A 446 -1.01 6.77 -18.79
N ALA A 447 0.17 7.11 -19.30
CA ALA A 447 0.60 6.76 -20.65
C ALA A 447 0.69 5.24 -20.85
N VAL A 448 1.32 4.51 -19.93
CA VAL A 448 1.40 3.04 -19.96
C VAL A 448 0.00 2.43 -19.90
N SER A 449 -0.87 2.95 -19.03
CA SER A 449 -2.26 2.48 -18.92
C SER A 449 -3.06 2.75 -20.20
N LEU A 450 -2.84 3.92 -20.82
CA LEU A 450 -3.46 4.28 -22.08
C LEU A 450 -3.02 3.34 -23.20
N LEU A 451 -1.75 2.96 -23.26
CA LEU A 451 -1.22 2.12 -24.35
C LEU A 451 -1.57 0.64 -24.19
N TYR A 452 -1.59 0.11 -22.96
CA TYR A 452 -1.56 -1.33 -22.72
C TYR A 452 -2.79 -1.92 -21.99
N VAL A 453 -3.66 -1.09 -21.42
CA VAL A 453 -4.94 -1.57 -20.87
C VAL A 453 -5.96 -1.61 -22.00
N ARG A 454 -6.45 -2.81 -22.32
CA ARG A 454 -7.43 -3.01 -23.41
C ARG A 454 -8.69 -2.18 -23.14
N ALA A 455 -9.13 -1.43 -24.15
CA ALA A 455 -10.43 -0.76 -24.16
C ALA A 455 -11.56 -1.81 -24.18
N PRO A 456 -12.75 -1.51 -23.63
CA PRO A 456 -13.88 -2.44 -23.68
C PRO A 456 -14.21 -2.82 -25.12
N ARG A 457 -14.31 -4.13 -25.39
CA ARG A 457 -14.79 -4.65 -26.68
C ARG A 457 -16.31 -4.49 -26.71
N LYS A 458 -16.81 -3.63 -27.60
CA LYS A 458 -18.22 -3.26 -27.74
C LYS A 458 -19.06 -4.37 -28.43
N GLU A 459 -18.93 -5.63 -28.02
CA GLU A 459 -19.45 -6.78 -28.77
C GLU A 459 -20.72 -7.44 -28.18
N ALA A 460 -21.29 -6.97 -27.07
CA ALA A 460 -22.47 -7.63 -26.45
C ALA A 460 -23.73 -6.74 -26.38
N ALA A 461 -24.02 -5.97 -27.44
CA ALA A 461 -25.27 -5.21 -27.55
C ALA A 461 -26.02 -5.45 -28.86
N SER A 462 -25.65 -6.48 -29.64
CA SER A 462 -26.29 -6.79 -30.93
C SER A 462 -26.92 -8.19 -31.01
N GLU A 463 -26.90 -8.99 -29.94
CA GLU A 463 -27.37 -10.40 -30.00
C GLU A 463 -28.64 -10.69 -29.17
N GLU A 464 -29.32 -9.66 -28.65
CA GLU A 464 -30.68 -9.79 -28.10
C GLU A 464 -31.64 -8.83 -28.83
N ALA A 465 -31.88 -9.09 -30.11
CA ALA A 465 -33.14 -8.72 -30.73
C ALA A 465 -34.04 -9.98 -30.68
N PRO A 466 -35.17 -9.97 -29.95
CA PRO A 466 -36.02 -11.14 -29.88
C PRO A 466 -36.59 -11.40 -31.27
N ALA A 467 -36.43 -12.64 -31.74
CA ALA A 467 -37.09 -13.14 -32.94
C ALA A 467 -38.58 -12.83 -32.84
N ARG A 468 -39.04 -11.83 -33.59
CA ARG A 468 -40.47 -11.62 -33.86
C ARG A 468 -40.96 -12.88 -34.58
N ALA A 469 -41.90 -13.56 -33.95
CA ALA A 469 -42.73 -14.56 -34.60
C ALA A 469 -43.29 -13.97 -35.91
N ALA A 470 -43.05 -14.67 -37.01
CA ALA A 470 -43.69 -14.43 -38.30
C ALA A 470 -45.04 -15.20 -38.33
N PRO A 471 -46.02 -14.72 -39.12
CA PRO A 471 -47.46 -14.93 -38.91
C PRO A 471 -47.97 -16.35 -39.16
#